data_AF-A0A2E6GNL2-F1
#
_entry.id   AF-A0A2E6GNL2-F1
#
_cell.length_a   1.000
_cell.length_b   1.000
_cell.length_c   1.000
_cell.angle_alpha   90.00
_cell.angle_beta   90.00
_cell.angle_gamma   90.00
#
_symmetry.space_group_name_H-M   'P 1'
#
loop_
_entity.id
_entity.type
_entity.pdbx_description
1 polymer ?
#
loop_
_entity_poly.entity_id
_entity_poly.type
_entity_poly.pdbx_seq_one_letter_code
_entity_poly.pdbx_strand_id
1 'polypeptide(L)' 'MASDENPVADDDGMFEGLIRASGVPVSEEEKQNLRKAYASLMGLAAKTRKPGRSWDVRMLPIFMPKPPKGQD' A
#
# COMPACT_ATOMS: atom_id res chain seq x y z
N MET A 1 13.65 -28.57 0.78
CA MET A 1 14.69 -27.54 0.60
C MET A 1 14.12 -26.26 1.19
N ALA A 2 14.74 -25.74 2.26
CA ALA A 2 14.33 -24.50 2.88
C ALA A 2 14.68 -23.37 1.91
N SER A 3 13.67 -22.68 1.40
CA SER A 3 13.91 -21.48 0.60
C SER A 3 14.38 -20.40 1.57
N ASP A 4 15.67 -20.05 1.47
CA ASP A 4 16.23 -18.80 1.97
C ASP A 4 15.49 -17.64 1.29
N GLU A 5 14.35 -17.24 1.86
CA GLU A 5 13.73 -15.96 1.52
C GLU A 5 14.57 -14.91 2.25
N ASN A 6 15.51 -14.30 1.53
CA ASN A 6 16.21 -13.11 1.99
C ASN A 6 15.19 -12.15 2.60
N PRO A 7 15.36 -11.71 3.87
CA PRO A 7 14.46 -10.72 4.43
C PRO A 7 14.47 -9.53 3.48
N VAL A 8 13.31 -9.20 2.93
CA VAL A 8 13.11 -8.00 2.11
C VAL A 8 13.77 -6.88 2.88
N ALA A 9 14.89 -6.38 2.34
CA ALA A 9 15.69 -5.38 3.00
C ALA A 9 14.75 -4.27 3.43
N ASP A 10 14.78 -3.99 4.72
CA ASP A 10 13.96 -3.01 5.37
C ASP A 10 14.36 -1.66 4.78
N ASP A 11 13.67 -1.25 3.72
CA ASP A 11 14.12 -0.16 2.86
C ASP A 11 13.74 1.16 3.54
N ASP A 12 14.53 1.52 4.56
CA ASP A 12 14.38 2.76 5.33
C ASP A 12 14.24 3.97 4.41
N GLY A 13 14.92 3.97 3.26
CA GLY A 13 14.80 5.01 2.25
C GLY A 13 13.38 5.17 1.69
N MET A 14 12.65 4.07 1.49
CA MET A 14 11.26 4.11 1.04
C MET A 14 10.32 4.62 2.12
N PHE A 15 10.49 4.17 3.37
CA PHE A 15 9.69 4.68 4.49
C PHE A 15 9.89 6.20 4.68
N GLU A 16 11.14 6.67 4.72
CA GLU A 16 11.45 8.09 4.84
C GLU A 16 10.92 8.90 3.64
N GLY A 17 11.00 8.34 2.44
CA GLY A 17 10.41 8.92 1.24
C GLY A 17 8.90 9.11 1.36
N LEU A 18 8.18 8.13 1.90
CA LEU A 18 6.72 8.19 2.12
C LEU A 18 6.36 9.24 3.17
N ILE A 19 7.08 9.30 4.30
CA ILE A 19 6.86 10.32 5.33
C ILE A 19 7.07 11.72 4.73
N ARG A 20 8.16 11.93 3.99
CA ARG A 20 8.43 13.21 3.32
C ARG A 20 7.37 13.57 2.28
N ALA A 21 6.93 12.60 1.48
CA ALA A 21 5.92 12.82 0.44
C ALA A 21 4.52 13.11 1.03
N SER A 22 4.22 12.59 2.23
CA SER A 22 2.95 12.85 2.90
C SER A 22 2.75 14.33 3.24
N GLY A 23 3.84 15.08 3.45
CA GLY A 23 3.79 16.47 3.89
C GLY A 23 3.17 16.67 5.27
N VAL A 24 2.88 15.59 6.00
CA VAL A 24 2.29 15.63 7.33
C VAL A 24 3.42 15.87 8.34
N PRO A 25 3.29 16.83 9.26
CA PRO A 25 4.21 16.95 10.37
C PRO A 25 3.99 15.76 11.32
N VAL A 26 5.03 14.95 11.47
CA VAL A 26 5.02 13.75 12.33
C VAL A 26 6.10 13.94 13.38
N SER A 27 5.77 13.74 14.65
CA SER A 27 6.75 13.73 15.73
C SER A 27 7.66 12.50 15.66
N GLU A 28 8.81 12.53 16.33
CA GLU A 28 9.73 11.38 16.34
C GLU A 28 9.11 10.12 16.96
N GLU A 29 8.26 10.28 17.98
CA GLU A 29 7.54 9.15 18.60
C GLU A 29 6.53 8.53 17.64
N GLU A 30 5.74 9.36 16.96
CA GLU A 30 4.79 8.90 15.93
C GLU A 30 5.52 8.23 14.77
N LYS A 31 6.66 8.78 14.35
CA LYS A 31 7.50 8.23 13.29
C LYS A 31 7.99 6.82 13.63
N GLN A 32 8.44 6.59 14.86
CA GLN A 32 8.84 5.25 15.32
C GLN A 32 7.67 4.25 15.32
N ASN A 33 6.48 4.68 15.73
CA ASN A 33 5.29 3.83 15.72
C ASN A 33 4.84 3.52 14.28
N LEU A 34 4.86 4.51 13.39
CA LEU A 34 4.59 4.34 11.97
C LEU A 34 5.60 3.39 11.32
N ARG A 35 6.88 3.44 11.74
CA ARG A 35 7.90 2.53 11.23
C ARG A 35 7.62 1.08 11.59
N LYS A 36 7.20 0.81 12.82
CA LYS A 36 6.79 -0.54 13.27
C LYS A 36 5.55 -1.05 12.51
N ALA A 37 4.56 -0.17 12.31
CA ALA A 37 3.36 -0.50 11.55
C ALA A 37 3.70 -0.80 10.08
N TYR A 38 4.56 0.01 9.46
CA TYR A 38 5.05 -0.18 8.10
C TYR A 38 5.73 -1.53 7.93
N ALA A 39 6.68 -1.87 8.80
CA ALA A 39 7.36 -3.17 8.77
C ALA A 39 6.38 -4.35 8.87
N SER A 40 5.40 -4.25 9.78
CA SER A 40 4.39 -5.29 9.97
C SER A 40 3.52 -5.48 8.71
N LEU A 41 3.11 -4.39 8.06
CA LEU A 41 2.33 -4.42 6.83
C LEU A 41 3.14 -4.97 5.65
N MET A 42 4.41 -4.58 5.51
CA MET A 42 5.29 -5.11 4.46
C MET A 42 5.52 -6.60 4.65
N GLY A 43 5.72 -7.07 5.89
CA GLY A 43 5.80 -8.50 6.19
C GLY A 43 4.52 -9.27 5.83
N LEU A 44 3.35 -8.69 6.08
CA LEU A 44 2.07 -9.29 5.67
C LEU A 44 1.91 -9.29 4.14
N ALA A 45 2.31 -8.21 3.46
CA ALA A 45 2.27 -8.09 2.02
C ALA A 45 3.18 -9.14 1.35
N ALA A 46 4.39 -9.35 1.88
CA ALA A 46 5.32 -10.38 1.40
C ALA A 46 4.67 -11.78 1.47
N LYS A 47 4.07 -12.13 2.61
CA LYS A 47 3.40 -13.43 2.81
C LYS A 47 2.16 -13.63 1.93
N THR A 48 1.47 -12.56 1.57
CA THR A 48 0.20 -12.64 0.82
C THR A 48 0.39 -12.52 -0.68
N ARG A 49 1.52 -11.96 -1.15
CA ARG A 49 1.86 -11.87 -2.58
C ARG A 49 2.02 -13.27 -3.18
N LYS A 50 1.05 -13.65 -4.01
CA LYS A 50 1.12 -14.86 -4.84
C LYS A 50 1.72 -14.51 -6.21
N PRO A 51 2.75 -15.21 -6.69
CA PRO A 51 3.26 -15.02 -8.04
C PRO A 51 2.16 -15.33 -9.07
N GLY A 52 2.01 -14.48 -10.08
CA GLY A 52 0.99 -14.60 -11.14
C GLY A 52 -0.40 -14.02 -10.80
N ARG A 53 -0.64 -13.56 -9.56
CA ARG A 53 -1.87 -12.84 -9.23
C ARG A 53 -1.69 -11.35 -9.58
N SER A 54 -2.54 -10.79 -10.45
CA SER A 54 -2.63 -9.34 -10.62
C SER A 54 -3.17 -8.73 -9.32
N TRP A 55 -2.38 -7.83 -8.76
CA TRP A 55 -2.72 -7.02 -7.57
C TRP A 55 -3.20 -5.63 -7.95
N ASP A 56 -3.53 -5.41 -9.23
CA ASP A 56 -4.09 -4.15 -9.70
C ASP A 56 -5.43 -3.92 -9.01
N VAL A 57 -5.60 -2.71 -8.47
CA VAL A 57 -6.87 -2.27 -7.89
C VAL A 57 -7.89 -2.22 -9.03
N ARG A 58 -8.77 -3.22 -9.09
CA ARG A 58 -9.91 -3.20 -10.00
C ARG A 58 -10.88 -2.15 -9.48
N MET A 59 -10.87 -0.98 -10.11
CA MET A 59 -11.90 0.02 -9.89
C MET A 59 -13.25 -0.63 -10.19
N LEU A 60 -14.17 -0.59 -9.22
CA LEU A 60 -15.57 -0.94 -9.48
C LEU A 60 -16.04 -0.09 -10.66
N PRO A 61 -16.82 -0.65 -11.60
CA PRO A 61 -17.30 0.11 -12.74
C PRO A 61 -17.98 1.38 -12.23
N ILE A 62 -17.49 2.54 -12.69
CA ILE A 62 -18.06 3.84 -12.36
C ILE A 62 -19.54 3.78 -12.75
N PHE A 63 -20.43 3.85 -11.76
CA PHE A 63 -21.85 4.00 -12.04
C PHE A 63 -22.04 5.36 -12.70
N MET A 64 -22.17 5.36 -14.03
CA MET A 64 -22.60 6.53 -14.78
C MET A 64 -24.13 6.50 -14.80
N PRO A 65 -24.83 7.37 -14.06
CA PRO A 65 -26.28 7.45 -14.16
C PRO A 65 -26.64 7.81 -15.60
N LYS A 66 -27.49 7.00 -16.25
CA LYS A 66 -28.03 7.34 -17.56
C LYS A 66 -28.90 8.59 -17.42
N PRO A 67 -28.78 9.59 -18.32
CA PRO A 67 -29.68 10.73 -18.31
C PRO A 67 -31.14 10.23 -18.38
N PRO A 68 -32.05 10.82 -17.58
CA PRO A 68 -33.45 10.42 -17.58
C PRO A 68 -34.02 10.57 -18.99
N LYS A 69 -34.70 9.53 -19.47
CA LYS A 69 -35.43 9.60 -20.73
C LYS A 69 -36.64 10.52 -20.53
N GLY A 70 -36.58 11.72 -21.10
CA GLY A 70 -37.75 12.60 -21.22
C GLY A 70 -37.42 14.07 -21.02
N GLN A 71 -37.00 14.74 -22.09
CA GLN A 71 -37.31 16.14 -22.38
C GLN A 71 -37.42 16.26 -23.91
N ASP A 72 -38.59 15.89 -24.43
CA ASP A 72 -39.16 16.40 -25.69
C ASP A 72 -40.57 16.89 -25.35
#